data_AF-A0A935D1S5-F1
#
_entry.id   AF-A0A935D1S5-F1
#
_cell.length_a   1.000
_cell.length_b   1.000
_cell.length_c   1.000
_cell.angle_alpha   90.00
_cell.angle_beta   90.00
_cell.angle_gamma   90.00
#
_symmetry.space_group_name_H-M   'P 1'
#
loop_
_entity.id
_entity.type
_entity.pdbx_description
1 polymer ?
#
loop_
_entity_poly.entity_id
_entity_poly.type
_entity_poly.pdbx_seq_one_letter_code
_entity_poly.pdbx_strand_id
1 'polypeptide(L)'
;MLTAPRPHRPLALARLALASVALAALAALCTACAAELPADEPTVDSEDAVRGSNCEATFVWLQKDAYKETAGRTSPAWPPHTTTTLDAYCTTKAAGRQKIGGAFQANYGTEPGAVDKNGKVFLVEVKRETVRGSKDAMLRLLDAYKTCGCNPDKFLSMDKLKGDVGNQLLADVVKTIENNTKLACTAAGGKAALVAALKASDFEKAIAIVPTCTFDGGDLGSTLDQAMAEVAKGTQKTLADYHVCNNNAALQTALLEGFKTKGDIVACSATSPLCSGPKWLYNP
;
A
#
# COMPACT_ATOMS: atom_id res chain seq x y z
N MET A 1 56.53 19.32 -10.88
CA MET A 1 55.14 19.54 -11.34
C MET A 1 54.24 18.55 -10.62
N LEU A 2 53.56 18.99 -9.56
CA LEU A 2 52.64 18.18 -8.75
C LEU A 2 51.23 18.67 -9.04
N THR A 3 50.38 17.78 -9.56
CA THR A 3 48.95 18.02 -9.80
C THR A 3 48.17 17.81 -8.51
N ALA A 4 47.40 18.83 -8.11
CA ALA A 4 46.50 18.77 -6.96
C ALA A 4 45.28 17.86 -7.24
N PRO A 5 44.72 17.18 -6.22
CA PRO A 5 43.51 16.37 -6.39
C PRO A 5 42.25 17.25 -6.44
N ARG A 6 41.32 16.89 -7.33
CA ARG A 6 39.99 17.51 -7.42
C ARG A 6 39.15 17.16 -6.18
N PRO A 7 38.36 18.10 -5.64
CA PRO A 7 37.44 17.78 -4.56
C PRO A 7 36.29 16.92 -5.08
N HIS A 8 36.03 15.82 -4.39
CA HIS A 8 34.80 15.03 -4.51
C HIS A 8 33.59 15.96 -4.37
N ARG A 9 32.57 15.74 -5.20
CA ARG A 9 31.25 16.38 -5.11
C ARG A 9 30.25 15.39 -4.44
N PRO A 10 30.00 15.43 -3.12
CA PRO A 10 28.93 14.65 -2.50
C PRO A 10 27.60 15.43 -2.47
N LEU A 11 27.62 16.75 -2.68
CA LEU A 11 26.49 17.65 -2.44
C LEU A 11 25.44 17.70 -3.56
N ALA A 12 25.75 17.20 -4.76
CA ALA A 12 24.81 17.23 -5.89
C ALA A 12 23.83 16.04 -5.88
N LEU A 13 24.26 14.87 -5.36
CA LEU A 13 23.42 13.67 -5.24
C LEU A 13 22.46 13.75 -4.02
N ALA A 14 22.88 14.41 -2.93
CA ALA A 14 22.02 14.68 -1.78
C ALA A 14 20.85 15.63 -2.12
N ARG A 15 21.06 16.60 -3.02
CA ARG A 15 20.01 17.55 -3.43
C ARG A 15 18.94 16.95 -4.36
N LEU A 16 19.29 15.96 -5.21
CA LEU A 16 18.30 15.24 -6.03
C LEU A 16 17.49 14.21 -5.21
N ALA A 17 18.10 13.58 -4.21
CA ALA A 17 17.40 12.68 -3.29
C ALA A 17 16.42 13.46 -2.40
N LEU A 18 16.81 14.63 -1.89
CA LEU A 18 15.93 15.47 -1.07
C LEU A 18 14.81 16.14 -1.87
N ALA A 19 15.03 16.54 -3.12
CA ALA A 19 13.96 17.09 -3.99
C ALA A 19 12.91 16.04 -4.41
N SER A 20 13.23 14.75 -4.27
CA SER A 20 12.30 13.63 -4.49
C SER A 20 11.53 13.23 -3.23
N VAL A 21 12.11 13.46 -2.05
CA VAL A 21 11.50 13.22 -0.71
C VAL A 21 10.60 14.39 -0.29
N ALA A 22 10.99 15.58 -0.73
CA ALA A 22 10.20 16.79 -0.83
C ALA A 22 8.84 16.54 -1.49
N LEU A 23 8.84 16.24 -2.79
CA LEU A 23 7.59 15.92 -3.49
C LEU A 23 6.87 14.74 -2.83
N ALA A 24 7.56 13.87 -2.09
CA ALA A 24 6.96 12.80 -1.30
C ALA A 24 6.31 13.25 0.02
N ALA A 25 6.61 14.41 0.62
CA ALA A 25 5.89 14.89 1.82
C ALA A 25 4.48 15.43 1.48
N LEU A 26 4.26 15.74 0.20
CA LEU A 26 2.96 16.14 -0.32
C LEU A 26 2.35 15.18 -1.35
N ALA A 27 3.16 14.36 -2.00
CA ALA A 27 2.68 13.13 -2.63
C ALA A 27 2.40 12.04 -1.57
N ALA A 28 2.85 12.23 -0.31
CA ALA A 28 2.38 11.52 0.88
C ALA A 28 0.92 11.82 1.21
N LEU A 29 0.37 12.96 0.77
CA LEU A 29 -1.08 13.22 0.83
C LEU A 29 -1.88 12.34 -0.14
N CYS A 30 -1.20 11.52 -0.95
CA CYS A 30 -1.83 10.43 -1.68
C CYS A 30 -1.60 9.06 -1.04
N THR A 31 -0.97 8.93 0.14
CA THR A 31 -0.56 7.63 0.71
C THR A 31 -0.30 7.69 2.21
N ALA A 32 -1.17 7.12 3.10
CA ALA A 32 -0.79 6.42 4.37
C ALA A 32 -1.91 5.99 5.36
N CYS A 33 -1.83 4.72 5.81
CA CYS A 33 -2.56 3.96 6.86
C CYS A 33 -1.54 3.78 7.99
N ALA A 34 -1.63 2.92 9.00
CA ALA A 34 -2.51 1.82 9.37
C ALA A 34 -2.78 1.87 10.87
N ALA A 35 -3.72 1.05 11.32
CA ALA A 35 -3.76 0.56 12.69
C ALA A 35 -4.39 -0.84 12.74
N GLU A 36 -3.89 -1.64 13.67
CA GLU A 36 -4.13 -3.08 13.93
C GLU A 36 -5.51 -3.35 14.56
N LEU A 37 -6.02 -4.58 14.41
CA LEU A 37 -7.18 -5.10 15.15
C LEU A 37 -6.82 -6.45 15.82
N PRO A 38 -7.45 -6.76 16.98
CA PRO A 38 -7.07 -7.88 17.82
C PRO A 38 -7.70 -9.21 17.40
N ALA A 39 -7.06 -10.30 17.84
CA ALA A 39 -7.40 -11.68 17.56
C ALA A 39 -8.40 -12.26 18.57
N ASP A 40 -9.32 -13.10 18.08
CA ASP A 40 -9.79 -14.32 18.76
C ASP A 40 -10.50 -15.23 17.74
N GLU A 41 -10.10 -16.51 17.69
CA GLU A 41 -10.83 -17.62 17.04
C GLU A 41 -10.85 -18.82 17.99
N PRO A 42 -11.85 -19.71 17.86
CA PRO A 42 -11.61 -21.13 17.97
C PRO A 42 -11.76 -21.85 16.62
N THR A 43 -10.76 -22.71 16.42
CA THR A 43 -10.48 -23.76 15.44
C THR A 43 -11.67 -24.62 14.97
N VAL A 44 -11.60 -25.05 13.69
CA VAL A 44 -12.09 -26.39 13.29
C VAL A 44 -11.18 -26.99 12.20
N ASP A 45 -10.63 -28.16 12.50
CA ASP A 45 -9.97 -29.07 11.55
C ASP A 45 -10.97 -29.62 10.52
N SER A 46 -10.54 -29.81 9.27
CA SER A 46 -11.07 -30.93 8.47
C SER A 46 -10.08 -31.37 7.38
N GLU A 47 -9.40 -32.47 7.70
CA GLU A 47 -8.81 -33.38 6.72
C GLU A 47 -9.93 -34.00 5.89
N ASP A 48 -10.19 -33.52 4.66
CA ASP A 48 -10.87 -34.35 3.65
C ASP A 48 -10.76 -33.79 2.22
N ALA A 49 -9.69 -34.15 1.49
CA ALA A 49 -9.63 -34.00 0.03
C ALA A 49 -8.61 -34.95 -0.64
N VAL A 50 -8.66 -36.25 -0.32
CA VAL A 50 -7.91 -37.28 -1.04
C VAL A 50 -8.85 -38.01 -2.01
N ARG A 51 -8.89 -37.61 -3.29
CA ARG A 51 -9.08 -38.49 -4.47
C ARG A 51 -9.06 -37.73 -5.81
N GLY A 52 -7.97 -37.91 -6.57
CA GLY A 52 -7.99 -37.95 -8.04
C GLY A 52 -7.59 -36.70 -8.83
N SER A 53 -7.72 -35.50 -8.25
CA SER A 53 -7.16 -34.27 -8.84
C SER A 53 -6.51 -33.43 -7.76
N ASN A 54 -5.17 -33.41 -7.75
CA ASN A 54 -4.40 -32.55 -6.86
C ASN A 54 -4.33 -31.17 -7.53
N CYS A 55 -5.40 -30.40 -7.38
CA CYS A 55 -5.41 -29.03 -7.84
C CYS A 55 -5.03 -28.09 -6.71
N GLU A 56 -4.33 -27.03 -7.07
CA GLU A 56 -3.86 -26.00 -6.17
C GLU A 56 -4.10 -24.63 -6.80
N ALA A 57 -4.32 -23.62 -5.97
CA ALA A 57 -4.33 -22.23 -6.38
C ALA A 57 -3.32 -21.47 -5.54
N THR A 58 -2.45 -20.72 -6.20
CA THR A 58 -1.41 -19.92 -5.58
C THR A 58 -1.77 -18.45 -5.67
N PHE A 59 -1.99 -17.85 -4.51
CA PHE A 59 -2.21 -16.43 -4.33
C PHE A 59 -0.88 -15.74 -4.03
N VAL A 60 -0.58 -14.64 -4.72
CA VAL A 60 0.65 -13.88 -4.52
C VAL A 60 0.31 -12.42 -4.27
N TRP A 61 0.96 -11.83 -3.26
CA TRP A 61 0.93 -10.40 -3.02
C TRP A 61 2.22 -9.79 -3.56
N LEU A 62 2.07 -8.88 -4.51
CA LEU A 62 3.16 -8.14 -5.10
C LEU A 62 3.04 -6.67 -4.70
N GLN A 63 4.11 -6.11 -4.13
CA GLN A 63 4.12 -4.74 -3.64
C GLN A 63 5.25 -3.91 -4.22
N LYS A 64 4.97 -2.61 -4.36
CA LYS A 64 5.96 -1.55 -4.52
C LYS A 64 5.60 -0.39 -3.61
N ASP A 65 6.57 0.49 -3.33
CA ASP A 65 6.25 1.78 -2.72
C ASP A 65 5.27 2.55 -3.62
N ALA A 66 4.17 2.99 -3.02
CA ALA A 66 3.20 3.81 -3.70
C ALA A 66 3.84 5.14 -4.15
N TYR A 67 3.53 5.55 -5.39
CA TYR A 67 4.09 6.72 -6.11
C TYR A 67 5.61 6.78 -6.30
N LYS A 68 6.36 5.74 -5.92
CA LYS A 68 7.73 5.63 -6.39
C LYS A 68 7.78 4.91 -7.73
N GLU A 69 8.50 5.51 -8.66
CA GLU A 69 8.88 4.91 -9.93
C GLU A 69 10.18 4.09 -9.77
N THR A 70 10.21 3.26 -8.73
CA THR A 70 11.30 2.30 -8.45
C THR A 70 10.75 0.98 -7.96
N ALA A 71 11.51 -0.09 -8.17
CA ALA A 71 11.15 -1.44 -7.76
C ALA A 71 11.08 -1.69 -6.25
N GLY A 72 10.04 -2.42 -5.85
CA GLY A 72 9.86 -2.98 -4.52
C GLY A 72 9.47 -1.95 -3.46
N ARG A 73 9.45 -2.42 -2.21
CA ARG A 73 9.25 -1.58 -1.04
C ARG A 73 10.57 -1.14 -0.47
N THR A 74 10.64 0.10 0.00
CA THR A 74 11.82 0.61 0.72
C THR A 74 11.56 0.85 2.20
N SER A 75 10.29 1.03 2.61
CA SER A 75 9.91 1.16 4.02
C SER A 75 8.53 0.54 4.29
N PRO A 76 8.34 -0.19 5.41
CA PRO A 76 7.03 -0.68 5.84
C PRO A 76 6.07 0.45 6.23
N ALA A 77 6.59 1.59 6.68
CA ALA A 77 5.84 2.79 7.03
C ALA A 77 5.43 3.63 5.81
N TRP A 78 5.99 3.31 4.63
CA TRP A 78 5.49 3.83 3.38
C TRP A 78 4.40 2.91 2.82
N PRO A 79 3.26 3.47 2.38
CA PRO A 79 2.20 2.71 1.77
C PRO A 79 2.64 1.91 0.56
N PRO A 80 2.27 0.63 0.48
CA PRO A 80 2.44 -0.10 -0.75
C PRO A 80 1.28 0.15 -1.71
N HIS A 81 1.57 0.05 -3.00
CA HIS A 81 0.58 -0.42 -3.97
C HIS A 81 0.69 -1.94 -4.04
N THR A 82 -0.38 -2.63 -3.66
CA THR A 82 -0.45 -4.09 -3.65
C THR A 82 -1.27 -4.59 -4.82
N THR A 83 -0.62 -5.24 -5.77
CA THR A 83 -1.27 -6.04 -6.81
C THR A 83 -1.28 -7.49 -6.35
N THR A 84 -2.41 -8.16 -6.49
CA THR A 84 -2.51 -9.59 -6.18
C THR A 84 -2.57 -10.39 -7.47
N THR A 85 -2.14 -11.64 -7.42
CA THR A 85 -2.36 -12.63 -8.47
C THR A 85 -2.92 -13.90 -7.87
N LEU A 86 -3.73 -14.62 -8.65
CA LEU A 86 -4.20 -15.96 -8.32
C LEU A 86 -4.04 -16.85 -9.55
N ASP A 87 -3.17 -17.85 -9.46
CA ASP A 87 -2.96 -18.84 -10.50
C ASP A 87 -3.36 -20.23 -10.01
N ALA A 88 -4.18 -20.95 -10.77
CA ALA A 88 -4.66 -22.28 -10.45
C ALA A 88 -4.06 -23.34 -11.37
N TYR A 89 -3.64 -24.46 -10.80
CA TYR A 89 -3.02 -25.59 -11.47
C TYR A 89 -3.67 -26.90 -11.04
N CYS A 90 -3.70 -27.89 -11.92
CA CYS A 90 -4.02 -29.27 -11.58
C CYS A 90 -2.88 -30.17 -12.02
N THR A 91 -2.50 -31.12 -11.16
CA THR A 91 -1.53 -32.15 -11.52
C THR A 91 -2.25 -33.45 -11.87
N THR A 92 -1.99 -33.97 -13.07
CA THR A 92 -2.49 -35.28 -13.51
C THR A 92 -1.31 -36.22 -13.78
N LYS A 93 -1.54 -37.53 -13.62
CA LYS A 93 -0.50 -38.55 -13.93
C LYS A 93 -0.08 -38.52 -15.40
N ALA A 94 -0.99 -38.18 -16.31
CA ALA A 94 -0.74 -38.23 -17.75
C ALA A 94 -0.04 -36.99 -18.30
N ALA A 95 -0.36 -35.80 -17.77
CA ALA A 95 0.08 -34.53 -18.34
C ALA A 95 0.93 -33.67 -17.40
N GLY A 96 1.24 -34.16 -16.19
CA GLY A 96 1.95 -33.38 -15.18
C GLY A 96 1.13 -32.19 -14.66
N ARG A 97 1.81 -31.15 -14.20
CA ARG A 97 1.20 -29.92 -13.67
C ARG A 97 0.74 -29.02 -14.82
N GLN A 98 -0.56 -28.76 -14.90
CA GLN A 98 -1.16 -27.92 -15.93
C GLN A 98 -1.89 -26.73 -15.31
N LYS A 99 -1.70 -25.54 -15.89
CA LYS A 99 -2.45 -24.34 -15.49
C LYS A 99 -3.89 -24.50 -15.96
N ILE A 100 -4.84 -24.41 -15.03
CA ILE A 100 -6.28 -24.45 -15.33
C ILE A 100 -6.89 -23.04 -15.39
N GLY A 101 -6.18 -22.04 -14.89
CA GLY A 101 -6.56 -20.63 -15.04
C GLY A 101 -5.63 -19.72 -14.24
N GLY A 102 -5.78 -18.41 -14.45
CA GLY A 102 -5.09 -17.41 -13.66
C GLY A 102 -5.65 -16.01 -13.91
N ALA A 103 -5.51 -15.13 -12.95
CA ALA A 103 -5.90 -13.74 -13.03
C ALA A 103 -5.02 -12.88 -12.12
N PHE A 104 -5.02 -11.58 -12.36
CA PHE A 104 -4.46 -10.59 -11.46
C PHE A 104 -5.44 -9.42 -11.32
N GLN A 105 -5.30 -8.68 -10.23
CA GLN A 105 -6.06 -7.47 -9.97
C GLN A 105 -5.09 -6.32 -9.77
N ALA A 106 -4.90 -5.52 -10.82
CA ALA A 106 -4.03 -4.36 -10.78
C ALA A 106 -4.66 -3.27 -9.91
N ASN A 107 -4.05 -3.02 -8.77
CA ASN A 107 -4.47 -1.99 -7.83
C ASN A 107 -3.83 -0.67 -8.25
N TYR A 108 -4.50 0.04 -9.18
CA TYR A 108 -4.11 1.33 -9.76
C TYR A 108 -3.00 1.28 -10.81
N GLY A 109 -3.06 0.26 -11.68
CA GLY A 109 -2.45 0.30 -13.01
C GLY A 109 -1.03 -0.24 -13.13
N THR A 110 -0.34 -0.61 -12.02
CA THR A 110 0.90 -1.37 -12.13
C THR A 110 0.59 -2.86 -12.27
N GLU A 111 0.86 -3.41 -13.45
CA GLU A 111 0.65 -4.82 -13.77
C GLU A 111 1.86 -5.68 -13.35
N PRO A 112 1.66 -6.97 -13.05
CA PRO A 112 2.76 -7.90 -12.84
C PRO A 112 3.73 -7.89 -14.02
N GLY A 113 5.04 -7.77 -13.74
CA GLY A 113 6.08 -7.74 -14.77
C GLY A 113 6.39 -6.35 -15.34
N ALA A 114 5.64 -5.30 -15.01
CA ALA A 114 6.01 -3.93 -15.35
C ALA A 114 7.38 -3.56 -14.74
N VAL A 115 8.22 -2.85 -15.50
CA VAL A 115 9.62 -2.52 -15.12
C VAL A 115 9.85 -1.02 -15.01
N ASP A 116 10.79 -0.63 -14.15
CA ASP A 116 11.28 0.74 -14.03
C ASP A 116 12.22 1.13 -15.19
N LYS A 117 12.67 2.39 -15.19
CA LYS A 117 13.60 2.93 -16.20
C LYS A 117 14.94 2.19 -16.32
N ASN A 118 15.29 1.37 -15.33
CA ASN A 118 16.52 0.57 -15.31
C ASN A 118 16.25 -0.91 -15.64
N GLY A 119 15.02 -1.27 -16.03
CA GLY A 119 14.62 -2.64 -16.36
C GLY A 119 14.32 -3.52 -15.14
N LYS A 120 14.20 -2.96 -13.94
CA LYS A 120 13.88 -3.72 -12.73
C LYS A 120 12.37 -3.79 -12.53
N VAL A 121 11.82 -4.97 -12.26
CA VAL A 121 10.38 -5.17 -12.04
C VAL A 121 9.88 -4.35 -10.86
N PHE A 122 8.83 -3.56 -11.07
CA PHE A 122 8.23 -2.69 -10.06
C PHE A 122 7.71 -3.47 -8.86
N LEU A 123 6.86 -4.44 -9.14
CA LEU A 123 6.14 -5.20 -8.13
C LEU A 123 6.99 -6.38 -7.66
N VAL A 124 7.35 -6.38 -6.38
CA VAL A 124 8.14 -7.45 -5.76
C VAL A 124 7.22 -8.30 -4.89
N GLU A 125 7.38 -9.61 -4.97
CA GLU A 125 6.65 -10.55 -4.11
C GLU A 125 7.00 -10.33 -2.64
N VAL A 126 5.97 -10.11 -1.82
CA VAL A 126 6.11 -9.97 -0.36
C VAL A 126 5.49 -11.14 0.39
N LYS A 127 4.52 -11.83 -0.22
CA LYS A 127 3.87 -13.00 0.35
C LYS A 127 3.34 -13.91 -0.75
N ARG A 128 3.29 -15.20 -0.45
CA ARG A 128 2.69 -16.23 -1.29
C ARG A 128 1.99 -17.25 -0.42
N GLU A 129 0.79 -17.63 -0.83
CA GLU A 129 0.03 -18.71 -0.21
C GLU A 129 -0.51 -19.66 -1.27
N THR A 130 -0.58 -20.95 -0.92
CA THR A 130 -1.13 -21.99 -1.79
C THR A 130 -2.22 -22.74 -1.04
N VAL A 131 -3.40 -22.81 -1.65
CA VAL A 131 -4.53 -23.63 -1.19
C VAL A 131 -4.73 -24.80 -2.13
N ARG A 132 -5.29 -25.90 -1.62
CA ARG A 132 -5.53 -27.13 -2.38
C ARG A 132 -7.00 -27.51 -2.36
N GLY A 133 -7.45 -28.22 -3.39
CA GLY A 133 -8.80 -28.74 -3.46
C GLY A 133 -9.10 -29.40 -4.80
N SER A 134 -10.39 -29.64 -5.06
CA SER A 134 -10.84 -30.16 -6.35
C SER A 134 -10.67 -29.12 -7.46
N LYS A 135 -10.63 -29.59 -8.71
CA LYS A 135 -10.61 -28.70 -9.90
C LYS A 135 -11.75 -27.67 -9.86
N ASP A 136 -12.95 -28.12 -9.53
CA ASP A 136 -14.13 -27.25 -9.48
C ASP A 136 -14.01 -26.20 -8.37
N ALA A 137 -13.47 -26.56 -7.21
CA ALA A 137 -13.22 -25.61 -6.14
C ALA A 137 -12.22 -24.52 -6.57
N MET A 138 -11.12 -24.90 -7.25
CA MET A 138 -10.13 -23.95 -7.74
C MET A 138 -10.71 -23.02 -8.82
N LEU A 139 -11.55 -23.53 -9.72
CA LEU A 139 -12.21 -22.72 -10.75
C LEU A 139 -13.20 -21.73 -10.13
N ARG A 140 -14.01 -22.16 -9.15
CA ARG A 140 -14.93 -21.25 -8.44
C ARG A 140 -14.16 -20.17 -7.68
N LEU A 141 -13.05 -20.52 -7.00
CA LEU A 141 -12.22 -19.53 -6.30
C LEU A 141 -11.64 -18.51 -7.29
N LEU A 142 -11.18 -18.97 -8.45
CA LEU A 142 -10.67 -18.10 -9.50
C LEU A 142 -11.74 -17.16 -10.06
N ASP A 143 -12.97 -17.64 -10.28
CA ASP A 143 -14.07 -16.81 -10.78
C ASP A 143 -14.54 -15.77 -9.75
N ALA A 144 -14.60 -16.15 -8.47
CA ALA A 144 -14.85 -15.19 -7.39
C ALA A 144 -13.74 -14.13 -7.31
N TYR A 145 -12.47 -14.54 -7.43
CA TYR A 145 -11.33 -13.62 -7.43
C TYR A 145 -11.36 -12.61 -8.59
N LYS A 146 -11.73 -13.03 -9.81
CA LYS A 146 -11.84 -12.13 -10.99
C LYS A 146 -12.86 -11.01 -10.80
N THR A 147 -13.89 -11.25 -9.98
CA THR A 147 -14.94 -10.27 -9.69
C THR A 147 -14.74 -9.59 -8.33
N CYS A 148 -13.67 -9.95 -7.61
CA CYS A 148 -13.40 -9.48 -6.26
C CYS A 148 -12.76 -8.10 -6.24
N GLY A 149 -13.61 -7.07 -6.26
CA GLY A 149 -13.20 -5.67 -6.18
C GLY A 149 -14.23 -4.79 -5.48
N CYS A 150 -13.72 -3.72 -4.87
CA CYS A 150 -14.52 -2.63 -4.34
C CYS A 150 -15.12 -1.77 -5.46
N ASN A 151 -16.19 -1.04 -5.17
CA ASN A 151 -16.89 -0.22 -6.16
C ASN A 151 -15.95 0.86 -6.76
N PRO A 152 -15.60 0.82 -8.05
CA PRO A 152 -14.65 1.78 -8.65
C PRO A 152 -15.09 3.25 -8.51
N ASP A 153 -16.40 3.53 -8.44
CA ASP A 153 -16.92 4.89 -8.28
C ASP A 153 -16.62 5.49 -6.91
N LYS A 154 -16.29 4.65 -5.92
CA LYS A 154 -15.87 5.07 -4.57
C LYS A 154 -14.36 5.16 -4.43
N PHE A 155 -13.60 4.87 -5.49
CA PHE A 155 -12.16 5.08 -5.48
C PHE A 155 -11.84 6.57 -5.38
N LEU A 156 -10.93 6.92 -4.47
CA LEU A 156 -10.37 8.26 -4.37
C LEU A 156 -9.26 8.44 -5.41
N SER A 157 -9.65 8.86 -6.62
CA SER A 157 -8.68 9.21 -7.67
C SER A 157 -8.00 10.55 -7.41
N MET A 158 -6.88 10.78 -8.11
CA MET A 158 -6.19 12.08 -8.12
C MET A 158 -7.10 13.25 -8.53
N ASP A 159 -8.13 13.00 -9.34
CA ASP A 159 -9.06 14.05 -9.75
C ASP A 159 -10.04 14.43 -8.64
N LYS A 160 -10.48 13.47 -7.82
CA LYS A 160 -11.29 13.77 -6.63
C LYS A 160 -10.48 14.49 -5.54
N LEU A 161 -9.18 14.24 -5.47
CA LEU A 161 -8.26 14.95 -4.57
C LEU A 161 -8.04 16.42 -4.95
N LYS A 162 -8.40 16.85 -6.16
CA LYS A 162 -8.33 18.27 -6.56
C LYS A 162 -9.54 19.09 -6.09
N GLY A 163 -10.58 18.43 -5.54
CA GLY A 163 -11.81 19.08 -5.08
C GLY A 163 -11.89 19.23 -3.55
N ASP A 164 -13.11 19.42 -3.04
CA ASP A 164 -13.38 19.69 -1.61
C ASP A 164 -12.81 18.63 -0.66
N VAL A 165 -12.76 17.37 -1.11
CA VAL A 165 -12.16 16.27 -0.34
C VAL A 165 -10.67 16.52 -0.10
N GLY A 166 -9.93 16.98 -1.11
CA GLY A 166 -8.51 17.32 -0.96
C GLY A 166 -8.29 18.50 -0.01
N ASN A 167 -9.13 19.52 -0.09
CA ASN A 167 -9.08 20.67 0.81
C ASN A 167 -9.36 20.27 2.27
N GLN A 168 -10.36 19.40 2.49
CA GLN A 168 -10.68 18.87 3.80
C GLN A 168 -9.53 18.01 4.35
N LEU A 169 -8.91 17.16 3.52
CA LEU A 169 -7.75 16.37 3.91
C LEU A 169 -6.56 17.25 4.32
N LEU A 170 -6.27 18.29 3.54
CA LEU A 170 -5.20 19.23 3.87
C LEU A 170 -5.49 19.95 5.20
N ALA A 171 -6.74 20.36 5.44
CA ALA A 171 -7.16 20.96 6.69
C ALA A 171 -6.99 20.00 7.89
N ASP A 172 -7.35 18.73 7.72
CA ASP A 172 -7.16 17.70 8.76
C ASP A 172 -5.68 17.47 9.06
N VAL A 173 -4.81 17.43 8.03
CA VAL A 173 -3.35 17.31 8.20
C VAL A 173 -2.78 18.50 8.97
N VAL A 174 -3.17 19.71 8.57
CA VAL A 174 -2.77 20.95 9.24
C VAL A 174 -3.17 20.90 10.72
N LYS A 175 -4.40 20.49 11.02
CA LYS A 175 -4.89 20.36 12.39
C LYS A 175 -4.11 19.31 13.19
N THR A 176 -3.78 18.17 12.58
CA THR A 176 -2.94 17.13 13.21
C THR A 176 -1.57 17.67 13.57
N ILE A 177 -0.90 18.39 12.65
CA ILE A 177 0.41 19.02 12.89
C ILE A 177 0.31 20.09 13.98
N GLU A 178 -0.70 20.97 13.91
CA GLU A 178 -0.94 22.02 14.91
C GLU A 178 -1.07 21.42 16.32
N ASN A 179 -1.89 20.38 16.47
CA ASN A 179 -2.17 19.73 17.75
C ASN A 179 -1.04 18.84 18.25
N ASN A 180 -0.09 18.45 17.39
CA ASN A 180 1.01 17.60 17.80
C ASN A 180 2.02 18.39 18.63
N THR A 181 2.03 18.14 19.94
CA THR A 181 2.94 18.79 20.91
C THR A 181 4.35 18.19 20.91
N LYS A 182 4.51 17.02 20.30
CA LYS A 182 5.77 16.27 20.21
C LYS A 182 6.58 16.62 18.97
N LEU A 183 5.97 17.35 18.04
CA LEU A 183 6.60 17.87 16.84
C LEU A 183 7.32 19.19 17.11
N ALA A 184 8.65 19.18 17.02
CA ALA A 184 9.48 20.37 17.10
C ALA A 184 10.26 20.54 15.80
N CYS A 185 10.31 21.75 15.23
CA CYS A 185 11.09 22.04 14.02
C CYS A 185 12.13 23.12 14.30
N THR A 186 13.36 22.89 13.84
CA THR A 186 14.50 23.79 14.06
C THR A 186 14.64 24.88 12.99
N ALA A 187 13.90 24.80 11.88
CA ALA A 187 13.81 25.87 10.90
C ALA A 187 13.29 27.18 11.50
N ALA A 188 13.64 28.33 10.89
CA ALA A 188 13.13 29.62 11.29
C ALA A 188 11.59 29.66 11.26
N GLY A 189 10.96 30.07 12.37
CA GLY A 189 9.51 30.02 12.57
C GLY A 189 8.96 28.64 12.99
N GLY A 190 9.83 27.62 13.09
CA GLY A 190 9.52 26.31 13.64
C GLY A 190 8.30 25.63 13.04
N LYS A 191 7.53 24.94 13.88
CA LYS A 191 6.28 24.27 13.49
C LYS A 191 5.27 25.21 12.86
N ALA A 192 5.21 26.47 13.30
CA ALA A 192 4.27 27.45 12.76
C ALA A 192 4.59 27.81 11.29
N ALA A 193 5.86 27.80 10.89
CA ALA A 193 6.25 28.01 9.50
C ALA A 193 5.80 26.85 8.59
N LEU A 194 5.87 25.61 9.08
CA LEU A 194 5.37 24.42 8.37
C LEU A 194 3.85 24.53 8.17
N VAL A 195 3.11 24.83 9.23
CA VAL A 195 1.66 25.03 9.19
C VAL A 195 1.27 26.13 8.21
N ALA A 196 1.96 27.27 8.24
CA ALA A 196 1.68 28.38 7.33
C ALA A 196 1.93 28.00 5.87
N ALA A 197 3.02 27.27 5.58
CA ALA A 197 3.32 26.78 4.25
C ALA A 197 2.23 25.83 3.73
N LEU A 198 1.78 24.89 4.56
CA LEU A 198 0.70 23.95 4.19
C LEU A 198 -0.64 24.67 3.95
N LYS A 199 -1.03 25.62 4.81
CA LYS A 199 -2.25 26.43 4.61
C LYS A 199 -2.19 27.26 3.32
N ALA A 200 -1.01 27.73 2.94
CA ALA A 200 -0.79 28.46 1.70
C ALA A 200 -0.67 27.56 0.46
N SER A 201 -0.74 26.23 0.62
CA SER A 201 -0.40 25.26 -0.43
C SER A 201 1.02 25.47 -1.01
N ASP A 202 1.92 26.07 -0.23
CA ASP A 202 3.33 26.27 -0.56
C ASP A 202 4.10 25.01 -0.17
N PHE A 203 3.93 24.00 -1.00
CA PHE A 203 4.43 22.66 -0.73
C PHE A 203 5.95 22.61 -0.79
N GLU A 204 6.59 23.35 -1.70
CA GLU A 204 8.05 23.47 -1.77
C GLU A 204 8.66 24.00 -0.47
N LYS A 205 8.00 24.97 0.16
CA LYS A 205 8.45 25.48 1.46
C LYS A 205 8.19 24.50 2.59
N ALA A 206 7.03 23.86 2.64
CA ALA A 206 6.72 22.85 3.66
C ALA A 206 7.77 21.72 3.65
N ILE A 207 8.07 21.25 2.45
CA ILE A 207 9.12 20.30 2.10
C ILE A 207 10.50 20.68 2.67
N ALA A 208 10.88 21.94 2.56
CA ALA A 208 12.19 22.39 3.03
C ALA A 208 12.26 22.42 4.57
N ILE A 209 11.10 22.51 5.24
CA ILE A 209 11.00 22.60 6.70
C ILE A 209 10.94 21.21 7.34
N VAL A 210 10.24 20.24 6.75
CA VAL A 210 10.04 18.89 7.31
C VAL A 210 11.33 18.21 7.80
N PRO A 211 12.48 18.25 7.07
CA PRO A 211 13.72 17.62 7.53
C PRO A 211 14.32 18.24 8.80
N THR A 212 13.88 19.44 9.17
CA THR A 212 14.30 20.12 10.40
C THR A 212 13.45 19.76 11.61
N CYS A 213 12.39 18.97 11.39
CA CYS A 213 11.42 18.57 12.38
C CYS A 213 11.79 17.23 13.04
N THR A 214 11.48 17.08 14.32
CA THR A 214 11.66 15.86 15.11
C THR A 214 10.35 15.52 15.84
N PHE A 215 10.02 14.23 15.90
CA PHE A 215 8.99 13.67 16.78
C PHE A 215 9.71 12.89 17.89
N ASP A 216 9.41 13.19 19.16
CA ASP A 216 9.88 12.44 20.35
C ASP A 216 11.35 11.98 20.31
N GLY A 217 12.28 12.87 19.95
CA GLY A 217 13.73 12.60 20.05
C GLY A 217 14.27 11.50 19.12
N GLY A 218 13.49 11.04 18.14
CA GLY A 218 13.89 10.04 17.15
C GLY A 218 14.78 10.60 16.03
N ASP A 219 15.34 9.69 15.21
CA ASP A 219 16.00 10.07 13.96
C ASP A 219 14.98 10.52 12.89
N LEU A 220 15.47 11.06 11.77
CA LEU A 220 14.61 11.58 10.70
C LEU A 220 13.70 10.49 10.10
N GLY A 221 14.16 9.25 10.00
CA GLY A 221 13.37 8.16 9.43
C GLY A 221 12.18 7.79 10.31
N SER A 222 12.44 7.50 11.59
CA SER A 222 11.42 7.22 12.60
C SER A 222 10.46 8.40 12.82
N THR A 223 10.97 9.64 12.75
CA THR A 223 10.18 10.87 12.77
C THR A 223 9.17 10.91 11.63
N LEU A 224 9.60 10.60 10.39
CA LEU A 224 8.72 10.58 9.23
C LEU A 224 7.68 9.45 9.35
N ASP A 225 8.09 8.26 9.79
CA ASP A 225 7.18 7.11 9.98
C ASP A 225 6.07 7.43 11.00
N GLN A 226 6.41 8.07 12.12
CA GLN A 226 5.44 8.50 13.13
C GLN A 226 4.50 9.60 12.60
N ALA A 227 5.02 10.55 11.83
CA ALA A 227 4.22 11.60 11.19
C ALA A 227 3.17 11.00 10.25
N MET A 228 3.57 10.02 9.44
CA MET A 228 2.70 9.32 8.51
C MET A 228 1.59 8.55 9.26
N ALA A 229 1.93 7.85 10.34
CA ALA A 229 0.96 7.13 11.15
C ALA A 229 -0.09 8.06 11.81
N GLU A 230 0.31 9.26 12.22
CA GLU A 230 -0.60 10.21 12.86
C GLU A 230 -1.51 10.93 11.85
N VAL A 231 -0.98 11.28 10.68
CA VAL A 231 -1.77 11.80 9.55
C VAL A 231 -2.79 10.76 9.07
N ALA A 232 -2.40 9.48 9.02
CA ALA A 232 -3.29 8.39 8.68
C ALA A 232 -4.52 8.32 9.59
N LYS A 233 -4.33 8.52 10.91
CA LYS A 233 -5.44 8.54 11.87
C LYS A 233 -6.34 9.77 11.67
N GLY A 234 -5.74 10.94 11.50
CA GLY A 234 -6.48 12.20 11.37
C GLY A 234 -7.41 12.26 10.15
N THR A 235 -7.10 11.51 9.10
CA THR A 235 -7.86 11.52 7.83
C THR A 235 -8.93 10.43 7.73
N GLN A 236 -9.01 9.49 8.70
CA GLN A 236 -9.94 8.35 8.64
C GLN A 236 -11.39 8.77 8.44
N LYS A 237 -11.84 9.82 9.14
CA LYS A 237 -13.23 10.28 9.07
C LYS A 237 -13.58 10.84 7.70
N THR A 238 -12.69 11.67 7.15
CA THR A 238 -12.87 12.29 5.82
C THR A 238 -12.84 11.25 4.70
N LEU A 239 -12.11 10.14 4.92
CA LEU A 239 -11.97 9.07 3.95
C LEU A 239 -12.89 7.87 4.18
N ALA A 240 -13.80 7.93 5.16
CA ALA A 240 -14.59 6.77 5.58
C ALA A 240 -15.40 6.13 4.44
N ASP A 241 -15.92 6.95 3.52
CA ASP A 241 -16.77 6.49 2.41
C ASP A 241 -15.99 6.16 1.13
N TYR A 242 -14.67 6.31 1.15
CA TYR A 242 -13.80 6.02 0.03
C TYR A 242 -13.03 4.74 0.29
N HIS A 243 -12.75 3.98 -0.77
CA HIS A 243 -11.64 3.04 -0.72
C HIS A 243 -10.41 3.71 -1.30
N VAL A 244 -9.29 3.53 -0.59
CA VAL A 244 -8.04 4.24 -0.87
C VAL A 244 -6.90 3.27 -0.62
N CYS A 245 -6.23 2.89 -1.71
CA CYS A 245 -5.05 2.00 -1.74
C CYS A 245 -5.25 0.65 -1.00
N ASN A 246 -5.16 -0.47 -1.73
CA ASN A 246 -5.12 -1.84 -1.17
C ASN A 246 -6.43 -2.39 -0.59
N ASN A 247 -7.55 -1.66 -0.61
CA ASN A 247 -8.85 -2.21 -0.23
C ASN A 247 -9.22 -3.45 -1.05
N ASN A 248 -8.95 -3.43 -2.36
CA ASN A 248 -9.10 -4.60 -3.23
C ASN A 248 -8.23 -5.77 -2.74
N ALA A 249 -6.96 -5.51 -2.42
CA ALA A 249 -6.05 -6.55 -1.91
C ALA A 249 -6.55 -7.13 -0.58
N ALA A 250 -7.03 -6.29 0.34
CA ALA A 250 -7.61 -6.72 1.61
C ALA A 250 -8.88 -7.58 1.40
N LEU A 251 -9.76 -7.17 0.48
CA LEU A 251 -10.96 -7.92 0.12
C LEU A 251 -10.61 -9.29 -0.50
N GLN A 252 -9.61 -9.34 -1.37
CA GLN A 252 -9.13 -10.56 -2.01
C GLN A 252 -8.42 -11.49 -1.03
N THR A 253 -7.71 -10.95 -0.05
CA THR A 253 -7.18 -11.74 1.07
C THR A 253 -8.29 -12.35 1.89
N ALA A 254 -9.34 -11.58 2.22
CA ALA A 254 -10.48 -12.12 2.96
C ALA A 254 -11.20 -13.25 2.18
N LEU A 255 -11.27 -13.14 0.85
CA LEU A 255 -11.76 -14.24 0.00
C LEU A 255 -10.89 -15.50 0.14
N LEU A 256 -9.57 -15.36 0.07
CA LEU A 256 -8.65 -16.48 0.22
C LEU A 256 -8.74 -17.10 1.63
N GLU A 257 -8.76 -16.28 2.67
CA GLU A 257 -8.88 -16.73 4.07
C GLU A 257 -10.20 -17.45 4.31
N GLY A 258 -11.32 -16.93 3.77
CA GLY A 258 -12.62 -17.60 3.84
C GLY A 258 -12.61 -18.97 3.17
N PHE A 259 -12.01 -19.06 1.98
CA PHE A 259 -11.85 -20.34 1.28
C PHE A 259 -10.97 -21.32 2.08
N LYS A 260 -9.84 -20.85 2.61
CA LYS A 260 -8.88 -21.66 3.38
C LYS A 260 -9.47 -22.21 4.68
N THR A 261 -10.22 -21.39 5.40
CA THR A 261 -10.73 -21.73 6.74
C THR A 261 -12.06 -22.50 6.71
N LYS A 262 -12.94 -22.19 5.74
CA LYS A 262 -14.32 -22.71 5.73
C LYS A 262 -14.62 -23.61 4.52
N GLY A 263 -13.72 -23.69 3.54
CA GLY A 263 -14.00 -24.29 2.23
C GLY A 263 -15.02 -23.51 1.40
N ASP A 264 -15.49 -22.37 1.92
CA ASP A 264 -16.56 -21.56 1.37
C ASP A 264 -16.00 -20.37 0.59
N ILE A 265 -16.65 -20.08 -0.52
CA ILE A 265 -16.36 -18.91 -1.35
C ILE A 265 -17.41 -17.87 -0.98
N VAL A 266 -17.11 -17.05 0.01
CA VAL A 266 -17.94 -15.87 0.29
C VAL A 266 -17.65 -14.86 -0.81
N ALA A 267 -18.65 -14.60 -1.65
CA ALA A 267 -18.53 -13.64 -2.73
C ALA A 267 -18.07 -12.29 -2.18
N CYS A 268 -17.08 -11.70 -2.83
CA CYS A 268 -16.61 -10.38 -2.47
C CYS A 268 -17.73 -9.36 -2.66
N SER A 269 -18.12 -8.69 -1.59
CA SER A 269 -19.09 -7.60 -1.67
C SER A 269 -18.38 -6.28 -1.86
N ALA A 270 -18.79 -5.52 -2.88
CA ALA A 270 -18.34 -4.15 -3.08
C ALA A 270 -18.79 -3.19 -1.96
N THR A 271 -19.73 -3.61 -1.10
CA THR A 271 -20.17 -2.88 0.10
C THR A 271 -19.56 -3.44 1.39
N SER A 272 -18.57 -4.33 1.28
CA SER A 272 -17.84 -4.84 2.44
C SER A 272 -17.22 -3.68 3.24
N PRO A 273 -17.13 -3.76 4.58
CA PRO A 273 -16.34 -2.82 5.37
C PRO A 273 -14.86 -2.74 4.94
N LEU A 274 -14.34 -3.77 4.25
CA LEU A 274 -13.01 -3.75 3.65
C LEU A 274 -12.90 -2.79 2.45
N CYS A 275 -14.03 -2.38 1.88
CA CYS A 275 -14.17 -1.40 0.80
C CYS A 275 -14.52 0.01 1.30
N SER A 276 -14.52 0.22 2.62
CA SER A 276 -14.73 1.53 3.24
C SER A 276 -13.51 1.92 4.07
N GLY A 277 -13.21 3.21 4.09
CA GLY A 277 -12.03 3.75 4.71
C GLY A 277 -10.75 3.33 3.99
N PRO A 278 -9.65 4.00 4.30
CA PRO A 278 -8.44 3.80 3.54
C PRO A 278 -7.59 2.63 4.10
N LYS A 279 -6.93 1.85 3.23
CA LYS A 279 -6.13 0.64 3.56
C LYS A 279 -4.64 0.78 3.21
N TRP A 280 -4.10 1.95 3.43
CA TRP A 280 -2.79 2.30 2.89
C TRP A 280 -1.49 1.62 3.38
N LEU A 281 -1.32 1.02 4.58
CA LEU A 281 -0.07 0.32 5.00
C LEU A 281 -0.32 -1.18 5.06
N TYR A 282 -1.08 -1.64 4.08
CA TYR A 282 -1.44 -3.03 3.99
C TYR A 282 -0.19 -3.91 3.96
N ASN A 283 -0.05 -4.77 4.99
CA ASN A 283 0.99 -5.77 5.09
C ASN A 283 0.29 -7.14 5.15
N PRO A 284 0.35 -7.94 4.06
CA PRO A 284 -0.37 -9.20 3.94
C PRO A 284 0.14 -10.29 4.88
#